data_AF-A0A9X1RLJ5-F1
#
_entry.id   AF-A0A9X1RLJ5-F1
#
_cell.length_a   1.000
_cell.length_b   1.000
_cell.length_c   1.000
_cell.angle_alpha   90.00
_cell.angle_beta   90.00
_cell.angle_gamma   90.00
#
_symmetry.space_group_name_H-M   'P 1'
#
loop_
_entity.id
_entity.type
_entity.pdbx_description
1 polymer ?
#
loop_
_entity_poly.entity_id
_entity_poly.type
_entity_poly.pdbx_seq_one_letter_code
_entity_poly.pdbx_strand_id
1 'polypeptide(L)'
;MQIESNQIVCPACGAEGLQSFPVFHHLICAYVGPAYDFELGTSGYSCPKCRRNIGPNDMTCEIVGTSARCDECRREMVVSP
;
A
#
# COMPACT_ATOMS: atom_id res chain seq x y z
N MET A 1 2.21 -11.90 6.89
CA MET A 1 3.44 -11.75 7.71
C MET A 1 3.44 -10.34 8.25
N GLN A 2 3.77 -10.14 9.52
CA GLN A 2 3.71 -8.84 10.19
C GLN A 2 5.13 -8.43 10.61
N ILE A 3 5.46 -7.14 10.50
CA ILE A 3 6.73 -6.55 10.92
C ILE A 3 6.50 -5.27 11.72
N GLU A 4 7.49 -4.87 12.51
CA GLU A 4 7.50 -3.57 13.19
C GLU A 4 7.89 -2.43 12.24
N SER A 5 7.46 -1.21 12.54
CA SER A 5 7.68 -0.03 11.70
C SER A 5 9.16 0.38 11.52
N ASN A 6 10.04 -0.03 12.44
CA ASN A 6 11.48 0.22 12.38
C ASN A 6 12.28 -0.93 11.76
N GLN A 7 11.63 -2.01 11.33
CA GLN A 7 12.32 -3.17 10.79
C GLN A 7 12.79 -2.91 9.35
N ILE A 8 14.07 -3.12 9.10
CA ILE A 8 14.71 -2.90 7.80
C ILE A 8 15.11 -4.20 7.07
N VAL A 9 15.24 -5.30 7.81
CA VAL A 9 15.59 -6.62 7.29
C VAL A 9 14.34 -7.43 6.98
N CYS A 10 14.28 -7.97 5.77
CA CYS A 10 13.22 -8.87 5.33
C CYS A 10 13.27 -10.20 6.11
N PRO A 11 12.24 -10.54 6.92
CA PRO A 11 12.21 -11.80 7.67
C PRO A 11 12.05 -13.05 6.78
N ALA A 12 11.76 -12.87 5.48
CA ALA A 12 11.61 -13.98 4.55
C ALA A 12 12.90 -14.36 3.82
N CYS A 13 13.80 -13.41 3.53
CA CYS A 13 15.02 -13.66 2.77
C CYS A 13 16.31 -13.08 3.38
N GLY A 14 16.21 -12.32 4.47
CA GLY A 14 17.36 -11.71 5.15
C GLY A 14 17.95 -10.47 4.48
N ALA A 15 17.40 -10.02 3.35
CA ALA A 15 17.87 -8.82 2.67
C ALA A 15 17.48 -7.52 3.43
N GLU A 16 18.36 -6.53 3.39
CA GLU A 16 18.06 -5.15 3.77
C GLU A 16 17.47 -4.44 2.55
N GLY A 17 16.18 -4.12 2.59
CA GLY A 17 15.48 -3.62 1.40
C GLY A 17 13.97 -3.78 1.51
N LEU A 18 13.40 -3.22 2.58
CA LEU A 18 11.95 -3.14 2.77
C LEU A 18 11.48 -1.74 2.35
N GLN A 19 10.60 -1.69 1.35
CA GLN A 19 9.91 -0.46 0.95
C GLN A 19 8.53 -0.41 1.58
N SER A 20 8.22 0.70 2.25
CA SER A 20 6.92 0.92 2.88
C SER A 20 5.95 1.67 1.96
N PHE A 21 4.69 1.26 1.99
CA PHE A 21 3.62 1.84 1.19
C PHE A 21 2.37 2.05 2.04
N PRO A 22 1.70 3.21 1.94
CA PRO A 22 0.41 3.39 2.59
C PRO A 22 -0.61 2.40 2.01
N VAL A 23 -1.51 1.92 2.87
CA VAL A 23 -2.65 1.08 2.49
C VAL A 23 -3.87 1.97 2.37
N PHE A 24 -4.43 2.02 1.18
CA PHE A 24 -5.62 2.78 0.85
C PHE A 24 -6.87 1.93 1.00
N HIS A 25 -7.94 2.54 1.50
CA HIS A 25 -9.29 2.01 1.50
C HIS A 25 -10.19 2.91 0.66
N HIS A 26 -10.65 2.40 -0.49
CA HIS A 26 -11.62 3.11 -1.32
C HIS A 26 -13.04 2.79 -0.83
N LEU A 27 -13.62 3.73 -0.08
CA LEU A 27 -14.88 3.62 0.65
C LEU A 27 -16.08 3.24 -0.23
N ILE A 28 -16.11 3.71 -1.48
CA ILE A 28 -17.25 3.45 -2.40
C ILE A 28 -17.35 1.97 -2.79
N CYS A 29 -16.21 1.28 -2.94
CA CYS A 29 -16.20 -0.11 -3.43
C CYS A 29 -15.58 -1.10 -2.45
N ALA A 30 -15.13 -0.63 -1.28
CA ALA A 30 -14.45 -1.39 -0.23
C ALA A 30 -13.19 -2.13 -0.73
N TYR A 31 -12.50 -1.61 -1.75
CA TYR A 31 -11.16 -2.12 -2.09
C TYR A 31 -10.16 -1.61 -1.05
N VAL A 32 -9.40 -2.52 -0.47
CA VAL A 32 -8.31 -2.22 0.48
C VAL A 32 -7.03 -2.81 -0.09
N GLY A 33 -6.01 -1.96 -0.29
CA GLY A 33 -4.76 -2.39 -0.87
C GLY A 33 -3.67 -1.33 -0.77
N PRO A 34 -2.40 -1.71 -0.98
CA PRO A 34 -1.28 -0.78 -1.01
C PRO A 34 -1.46 0.26 -2.13
N ALA A 35 -0.92 1.46 -1.92
CA ALA A 35 -1.05 2.56 -2.87
C ALA A 35 -0.51 2.25 -4.28
N TYR A 36 0.44 1.32 -4.42
CA TYR A 36 0.96 0.92 -5.73
C TYR A 36 -0.03 0.09 -6.56
N ASP A 37 -1.12 -0.42 -5.98
CA ASP A 37 -2.20 -1.06 -6.74
C ASP A 37 -3.08 -0.04 -7.46
N PHE A 38 -3.02 1.23 -7.05
CA PHE A 38 -3.81 2.29 -7.63
C PHE A 38 -3.02 2.93 -8.76
N GLU A 39 -3.52 2.83 -9.99
CA GLU A 39 -2.86 3.42 -11.16
C GLU A 39 -2.73 4.94 -10.97
N LEU A 40 -1.51 5.47 -11.06
CA LEU A 40 -1.26 6.91 -11.01
C LEU A 40 -1.62 7.54 -12.36
N GLY A 41 -2.64 8.40 -12.35
CA GLY A 41 -3.03 9.22 -13.49
C GLY A 41 -2.59 10.68 -13.32
N THR A 42 -2.80 11.48 -14.36
CA THR A 42 -2.52 12.93 -14.37
C THR A 42 -3.32 13.71 -13.32
N SER A 43 -4.41 13.15 -12.80
CA SER A 43 -5.37 13.83 -11.93
C SER A 43 -5.53 13.17 -10.55
N GLY A 44 -4.71 12.17 -10.22
CA GLY A 44 -4.81 11.41 -8.98
C GLY A 44 -4.62 9.92 -9.19
N TYR A 45 -5.32 9.12 -8.40
CA TYR A 45 -5.22 7.65 -8.40
C TYR A 45 -6.45 7.02 -9.04
N SER A 46 -6.32 5.85 -9.65
CA SER A 46 -7.47 5.06 -10.13
C SER A 46 -7.61 3.79 -9.31
N CYS A 47 -8.80 3.55 -8.77
CA CYS A 47 -9.08 2.33 -8.01
C CYS A 47 -9.02 1.10 -8.94
N PRO A 48 -8.25 0.04 -8.62
CA PRO A 48 -8.12 -1.14 -9.48
C PRO A 48 -9.42 -1.93 -9.59
N LYS A 49 -10.30 -1.86 -8.58
CA LYS A 49 -11.56 -2.61 -8.52
C LYS A 49 -12.66 -1.98 -9.37
N CYS A 50 -12.88 -0.67 -9.26
CA CYS A 50 -14.02 0.00 -9.91
C CYS A 50 -13.61 1.06 -10.95
N ARG A 51 -12.30 1.24 -11.18
CA ARG A 51 -11.72 2.18 -12.16
C ARG A 51 -12.13 3.65 -11.98
N ARG A 52 -12.64 4.01 -10.80
CA ARG A 52 -12.99 5.39 -10.48
C ARG A 52 -11.71 6.16 -10.15
N ASN A 53 -11.61 7.38 -10.69
CA ASN A 53 -10.57 8.32 -10.31
C ASN A 53 -10.84 8.87 -8.91
N ILE A 54 -9.79 8.87 -8.09
CA ILE A 54 -9.70 9.40 -6.73
C ILE A 54 -8.78 10.63 -6.84
N GLY A 55 -9.38 11.81 -6.71
CA GLY A 55 -8.66 13.07 -6.76
C GLY A 55 -7.91 13.42 -5.46
N PRO A 56 -7.10 14.48 -5.45
CA PRO A 56 -6.27 14.88 -4.30
C PRO A 56 -7.04 15.17 -2.99
N ASN A 57 -8.31 15.58 -3.10
CA ASN A 57 -9.19 15.91 -1.98
C ASN A 57 -10.42 14.99 -1.92
N ASP A 58 -10.33 13.82 -2.54
CA ASP A 58 -11.45 12.88 -2.58
C ASP A 58 -11.57 12.14 -1.25
N MET A 59 -12.58 12.53 -0.46
CA MET A 59 -12.87 11.91 0.85
C MET A 59 -13.37 10.47 0.74
N THR A 60 -13.54 9.93 -0.46
CA THR A 60 -13.90 8.53 -0.67
C THR A 60 -12.72 7.56 -0.57
N CYS A 61 -11.51 8.06 -0.35
CA CYS A 61 -10.32 7.24 -0.13
C CYS A 61 -9.61 7.67 1.16
N GLU A 62 -9.31 6.71 2.03
CA GLU A 62 -8.61 6.93 3.29
C GLU A 62 -7.36 6.04 3.41
N ILE A 63 -6.39 6.46 4.23
CA ILE A 63 -5.23 5.63 4.60
C ILE A 63 -5.59 4.87 5.87
N VAL A 64 -5.56 3.54 5.81
CA VAL A 64 -5.93 2.66 6.92
C VAL A 64 -4.76 1.92 7.55
N GLY A 65 -3.55 2.10 7.01
CA GLY A 65 -2.35 1.49 7.56
C GLY A 65 -1.15 1.60 6.63
N THR A 66 -0.12 0.81 6.94
CA THR A 66 1.12 0.71 6.18
C THR A 66 1.42 -0.75 5.87
N SER A 67 1.90 -1.00 4.66
CA SER A 67 2.43 -2.29 4.23
C SER A 67 3.88 -2.12 3.85
N ALA A 68 4.64 -3.22 3.83
CA ALA A 68 5.99 -3.24 3.31
C ALA A 68 6.14 -4.33 2.26
N ARG A 69 6.99 -4.10 1.26
CA ARG A 69 7.40 -5.10 0.27
C ARG A 69 8.91 -5.17 0.20
N CYS A 70 9.44 -6.38 0.22
CA CYS A 70 10.87 -6.59 0.01
C CYS A 70 11.24 -6.38 -1.47
N ASP A 71 12.28 -5.61 -1.75
CA ASP A 71 12.76 -5.38 -3.11
C ASP A 71 13.39 -6.62 -3.74
N GLU A 72 14.00 -7.47 -2.93
CA GLU A 72 14.67 -8.70 -3.38
C GLU A 72 13.67 -9.85 -3.63
N CYS A 73 12.92 -10.25 -2.59
CA CYS A 73 12.06 -11.44 -2.68
C CYS A 73 10.59 -11.12 -2.95
N ARG A 74 10.23 -9.83 -3.06
CA ARG A 74 8.88 -9.35 -3.37
C ARG A 74 7.81 -9.75 -2.35
N ARG A 75 8.20 -10.32 -1.21
CA ARG A 75 7.27 -10.70 -0.14
C ARG A 75 6.64 -9.43 0.46
N GLU A 76 5.32 -9.47 0.60
CA GLU A 76 4.53 -8.43 1.24
C GLU A 76 4.30 -8.72 2.72
N MET A 77 4.28 -7.64 3.51
CA MET A 77 4.16 -7.66 4.96
C MET A 77 3.21 -6.54 5.40
N VAL A 78 2.43 -6.83 6.45
CA VAL A 78 1.68 -5.81 7.18
C VAL A 78 2.64 -5.15 8.17
N VAL A 79 2.64 -3.82 8.23
CA VAL A 79 3.44 -3.08 9.20
C VAL A 79 2.57 -2.73 10.39
N SER A 80 3.00 -3.16 11.58
CA SER A 80 2.40 -2.73 12.83
C SER A 80 2.80 -1.29 13.17
N PRO A 81 1.89 -0.49 13.75
CA PRO A 81 2.19 0.87 14.19
C PRO A 81 3.38 0.93 15.15
#